data_AF-A0A6F9CTY6-F1
#
_entry.id   AF-A0A6F9CTY6-F1
#
_cell.length_a   1.000
_cell.length_b   1.000
_cell.length_c   1.000
_cell.angle_alpha   90.00
_cell.angle_beta   90.00
_cell.angle_gamma   90.00
#
_symmetry.space_group_name_H-M   'P 1'
#
loop_
_entity.id
_entity.type
_entity.pdbx_description
1 polymer ?
#
loop_
_entity_poly.entity_id
_entity_poly.type
_entity_poly.pdbx_seq_one_letter_code
_entity_poly.pdbx_strand_id
1 'polypeptide(L)'
;MESDTTIRRIKAIYGKQNNASEKKNDSQDQCGINGCSEVKKKPEVSLYLLHEGVGVALVTVFILVLWGVVHLSLQQLVIGKSTGEFNAVRARKHLERITSFGPRPTGSPENEVLTVNFLLEQIEHIKADSASGPHSVTVDVQRPTGSFSIDFLGGFTSYYDRVSNIAVRLEPKAGAQHLMLANCHFDSVANSPGTTQHNTTN
;
A
#
# COMPACT_ATOMS: atom_id res chain seq x y z
N MET A 1 5.57 -59.02 17.42
CA MET A 1 4.89 -58.35 18.55
C MET A 1 4.29 -57.07 17.99
N GLU A 2 3.11 -57.10 17.36
CA GLU A 2 1.81 -57.52 17.95
C GLU A 2 1.56 -56.64 19.19
N SER A 3 0.61 -55.70 19.18
CA SER A 3 -0.81 -56.04 19.23
C SER A 3 -1.77 -54.90 18.80
N ASP A 4 -2.89 -55.33 18.21
CA ASP A 4 -4.25 -54.74 18.26
C ASP A 4 -4.61 -54.14 19.65
N THR A 5 -5.62 -53.30 19.89
CA THR A 5 -7.06 -53.61 19.72
C THR A 5 -7.95 -52.41 20.11
N THR A 6 -8.88 -52.04 19.23
CA THR A 6 -10.35 -52.06 19.40
C THR A 6 -11.03 -51.72 20.76
N ILE A 7 -11.88 -50.67 20.69
CA ILE A 7 -13.21 -50.45 21.34
C ILE A 7 -13.34 -50.35 22.87
N ARG A 8 -13.97 -49.26 23.34
CA ARG A 8 -15.14 -49.31 24.25
C ARG A 8 -15.96 -48.02 24.35
N ARG A 9 -17.23 -48.19 23.97
CA ARG A 9 -18.44 -47.41 24.25
C ARG A 9 -18.77 -47.45 25.76
N ILE A 10 -19.42 -46.43 26.33
CA ILE A 10 -20.50 -46.56 27.36
C ILE A 10 -21.23 -45.20 27.63
N LYS A 11 -22.58 -45.29 27.54
CA LYS A 11 -23.73 -44.60 28.22
C LYS A 11 -23.85 -43.06 28.27
N ALA A 12 -24.96 -42.45 27.82
CA ALA A 12 -26.40 -42.53 28.25
C ALA A 12 -26.67 -41.75 29.56
N ILE A 13 -27.75 -41.02 29.84
CA ILE A 13 -29.10 -40.75 29.27
C ILE A 13 -29.71 -39.61 30.14
N TYR A 14 -30.55 -38.74 29.59
CA TYR A 14 -31.81 -38.23 30.19
C TYR A 14 -32.53 -37.44 29.06
N GLY A 15 -33.55 -37.95 28.37
CA GLY A 15 -34.97 -38.09 28.77
C GLY A 15 -35.74 -36.82 28.31
N LYS A 16 -36.89 -36.80 27.62
CA LYS A 16 -37.97 -37.78 27.41
C LYS A 16 -39.03 -37.15 26.44
N GLN A 17 -39.41 -37.87 25.36
CA GLN A 17 -40.78 -38.09 24.79
C GLN A 17 -41.70 -36.89 24.38
N ASN A 18 -42.63 -36.93 23.40
CA ASN A 18 -43.41 -37.99 22.73
C ASN A 18 -44.04 -37.50 21.40
N ASN A 19 -44.10 -38.41 20.42
CA ASN A 19 -45.20 -38.86 19.53
C ASN A 19 -46.11 -37.90 18.72
N ALA A 20 -46.29 -38.34 17.47
CA ALA A 20 -47.17 -37.86 16.42
C ALA A 20 -48.59 -38.46 16.46
N SER A 21 -49.57 -37.75 15.88
CA SER A 21 -50.72 -38.26 15.09
C SER A 21 -51.24 -37.09 14.23
N GLU A 22 -51.34 -37.18 12.91
CA GLU A 22 -52.33 -37.85 12.03
C GLU A 22 -53.57 -36.99 11.67
N LYS A 23 -53.63 -36.65 10.37
CA LYS A 23 -54.74 -36.32 9.43
C LYS A 23 -56.03 -35.63 9.92
N LYS A 24 -56.44 -34.58 9.17
CA LYS A 24 -57.59 -34.63 8.23
C LYS A 24 -57.70 -33.37 7.35
N ASN A 25 -57.92 -33.58 6.05
CA ASN A 25 -58.54 -32.60 5.15
C ASN A 25 -60.06 -32.72 5.30
N ASP A 26 -60.78 -31.60 5.34
CA ASP A 26 -62.14 -31.52 4.82
C ASP A 26 -62.49 -30.07 4.42
N SER A 27 -63.29 -29.94 3.37
CA SER A 27 -63.63 -28.70 2.66
C SER A 27 -64.94 -28.09 3.16
N GLN A 28 -65.14 -26.78 2.88
CA GLN A 28 -66.39 -25.99 3.00
C GLN A 28 -66.88 -25.76 4.45
N ASP A 29 -67.40 -24.60 4.86
CA ASP A 29 -68.33 -23.69 4.21
C ASP A 29 -68.25 -22.24 4.76
N GLN A 30 -68.88 -21.33 4.02
CA GLN A 30 -68.98 -19.88 4.26
C GLN A 30 -69.71 -19.48 5.55
N CYS A 31 -69.40 -18.27 6.07
CA CYS A 31 -70.33 -17.16 6.37
C CYS A 31 -69.81 -16.29 7.54
N GLY A 32 -69.95 -14.96 7.44
CA GLY A 32 -70.05 -14.09 8.64
C GLY A 32 -69.09 -12.91 8.78
N ILE A 33 -69.32 -11.86 7.99
CA ILE A 33 -69.48 -10.43 8.38
C ILE A 33 -68.57 -9.83 9.50
N ASN A 34 -67.78 -8.84 9.05
CA ASN A 34 -67.40 -7.54 9.64
C ASN A 34 -67.25 -7.38 11.16
N GLY A 35 -66.04 -6.97 11.56
CA GLY A 35 -65.77 -6.30 12.83
C GLY A 35 -64.37 -5.71 12.85
N CYS A 36 -64.21 -4.51 12.28
CA CYS A 36 -62.96 -3.75 12.27
C CYS A 36 -62.65 -3.27 13.70
N SER A 37 -61.53 -3.74 14.28
CA SER A 37 -60.93 -3.14 15.47
C SER A 37 -59.54 -2.64 15.10
N GLU A 38 -59.39 -1.32 15.12
CA GLU A 38 -58.20 -0.57 14.75
C GLU A 38 -57.03 -0.89 15.71
N VAL A 39 -56.13 -1.78 15.30
CA VAL A 39 -54.88 -2.02 16.01
C VAL A 39 -53.85 -0.99 15.53
N LYS A 40 -53.60 0.03 16.35
CA LYS A 40 -52.45 0.94 16.19
C LYS A 40 -51.15 0.12 16.15
N LYS A 41 -50.63 -0.15 14.96
CA LYS A 41 -49.32 -0.80 14.78
C LYS A 41 -48.20 0.16 15.19
N LYS A 42 -47.39 -0.29 16.14
CA LYS A 42 -46.16 0.36 16.62
C LYS A 42 -45.07 0.43 15.52
N PRO A 43 -44.12 1.38 15.61
CA PRO A 43 -43.18 1.69 14.54
C PRO A 43 -41.91 0.84 14.63
N GLU A 44 -42.00 -0.49 14.46
CA GLU A 44 -40.78 -1.32 14.42
C GLU A 44 -40.05 -1.21 13.07
N VAL A 45 -40.76 -0.99 11.97
CA VAL A 45 -40.15 -0.87 10.62
C VAL A 45 -39.43 0.48 10.43
N SER A 46 -39.84 1.52 11.17
CA SER A 46 -39.28 2.87 11.04
C SER A 46 -37.85 2.99 11.57
N LEU A 47 -37.47 2.17 12.56
CA LEU A 47 -36.19 2.30 13.25
C LEU A 47 -35.05 1.64 12.46
N TYR A 48 -35.33 0.51 11.80
CA TYR A 48 -34.38 -0.15 10.91
C TYR A 48 -34.08 0.71 9.67
N LEU A 49 -35.11 1.29 9.05
CA LEU A 49 -34.95 2.15 7.87
C LEU A 49 -34.19 3.46 8.21
N LEU A 50 -34.41 4.01 9.41
CA LEU A 50 -33.65 5.15 9.94
C LEU A 50 -32.18 4.79 10.18
N HIS A 51 -31.91 3.61 10.75
CA HIS A 51 -30.55 3.16 11.04
C HIS A 51 -29.75 2.89 9.75
N GLU A 52 -30.38 2.32 8.72
CA GLU A 52 -29.77 2.18 7.39
C GLU A 52 -29.53 3.52 6.72
N GLY A 53 -30.47 4.46 6.80
CA GLY A 53 -30.31 5.82 6.27
C GLY A 53 -29.15 6.58 6.93
N VAL A 54 -29.00 6.46 8.25
CA VAL A 54 -27.87 7.04 8.99
C VAL A 54 -26.55 6.40 8.58
N GLY A 55 -26.51 5.07 8.42
CA GLY A 55 -25.32 4.37 7.95
C GLY A 55 -24.88 4.82 6.55
N VAL A 56 -25.81 4.91 5.59
CA VAL A 56 -25.53 5.38 4.23
C VAL A 56 -25.04 6.83 4.24
N ALA A 57 -25.65 7.69 5.06
CA ALA A 57 -25.20 9.08 5.18
C ALA A 57 -23.76 9.18 5.72
N LEU A 58 -23.42 8.41 6.76
CA LEU A 58 -22.07 8.37 7.33
C LEU A 58 -21.03 7.87 6.32
N VAL A 59 -21.34 6.80 5.57
CA VAL A 59 -20.45 6.28 4.52
C VAL A 59 -20.26 7.31 3.41
N THR A 60 -21.33 7.99 3.00
CA THR A 60 -21.26 9.02 1.96
C THR A 60 -20.38 10.19 2.41
N VAL A 61 -20.56 10.68 3.64
CA VAL A 61 -19.70 11.73 4.21
C VAL A 61 -18.25 11.26 4.29
N PHE A 62 -18.00 10.03 4.74
CA PHE A 62 -16.65 9.46 4.80
C PHE A 62 -15.99 9.40 3.42
N ILE A 63 -16.70 8.95 2.38
CA ILE A 63 -16.20 8.94 1.00
C ILE A 63 -15.91 10.36 0.51
N LEU A 64 -16.79 11.34 0.80
CA LEU A 64 -16.56 12.74 0.41
C LEU A 64 -15.35 13.35 1.14
N VAL A 65 -15.15 13.01 2.41
CA VAL A 65 -13.96 13.43 3.17
C VAL A 65 -12.71 12.81 2.58
N LEU A 66 -12.70 11.49 2.31
CA LEU A 66 -11.57 10.83 1.64
C LEU A 66 -11.29 11.46 0.28
N TRP A 67 -12.32 11.72 -0.51
CA TRP A 67 -12.18 12.35 -1.82
C TRP A 67 -11.62 13.77 -1.71
N GLY A 68 -12.10 14.56 -0.74
CA GLY A 68 -11.57 15.88 -0.44
C GLY A 68 -10.11 15.86 0.02
N VAL A 69 -9.74 14.91 0.90
CA VAL A 69 -8.36 14.72 1.35
C VAL A 69 -7.46 14.30 0.19
N VAL A 70 -7.89 13.39 -0.68
CA VAL A 70 -7.15 12.97 -1.87
C VAL A 70 -6.97 14.14 -2.84
N HIS A 71 -8.02 14.91 -3.13
CA HIS A 71 -7.93 16.07 -4.00
C HIS A 71 -7.04 17.17 -3.41
N LEU A 72 -7.14 17.43 -2.11
CA LEU A 72 -6.28 18.40 -1.44
C LEU A 72 -4.82 17.96 -1.46
N SER A 73 -4.56 16.68 -1.20
CA SER A 73 -3.21 16.10 -1.24
C SER A 73 -2.63 16.15 -2.65
N LEU A 74 -3.43 15.82 -3.67
CA LEU A 74 -3.05 15.92 -5.08
C LEU A 74 -2.78 17.37 -5.48
N GLN A 75 -3.60 18.32 -5.05
CA GLN A 75 -3.39 19.74 -5.35
C GLN A 75 -2.12 20.28 -4.67
N GLN A 76 -1.86 19.93 -3.41
CA GLN A 76 -0.62 20.32 -2.73
C GLN A 76 0.62 19.70 -3.39
N LEU A 77 0.52 18.46 -3.86
CA LEU A 77 1.62 17.76 -4.51
C LEU A 77 1.89 18.32 -5.93
N VAL A 78 0.83 18.53 -6.73
CA VAL A 78 0.94 18.93 -8.14
C VAL A 78 1.07 20.45 -8.32
N ILE A 79 0.40 21.24 -7.48
CA ILE A 79 0.33 22.71 -7.54
C ILE A 79 1.17 23.30 -6.39
N GLY A 80 2.44 22.92 -6.32
CA GLY A 80 3.38 23.55 -5.41
C GLY A 80 3.61 25.01 -5.81
N LYS A 81 3.45 25.95 -4.87
CA LYS A 81 3.84 27.36 -5.07
C LYS A 81 5.35 27.46 -5.28
N SER A 82 5.78 28.40 -6.12
CA SER A 82 7.20 28.57 -6.49
C SER A 82 8.03 29.28 -5.42
N THR A 83 8.08 28.72 -4.21
CA THR A 83 8.79 29.30 -3.07
C THR A 83 9.61 28.24 -2.35
N GLY A 84 10.68 27.73 -2.98
CA GLY A 84 11.63 26.81 -2.32
C GLY A 84 11.06 25.48 -1.80
N GLU A 85 9.78 25.22 -2.06
CA GLU A 85 9.06 24.02 -1.63
C GLU A 85 9.25 22.86 -2.62
N PHE A 86 8.96 21.65 -2.14
CA PHE A 86 8.95 20.45 -2.98
C PHE A 86 7.99 20.64 -4.17
N ASN A 87 8.43 20.21 -5.36
CA ASN A 87 7.66 20.32 -6.59
C ASN A 87 7.51 18.94 -7.24
N ALA A 88 6.32 18.34 -7.16
CA ALA A 88 6.13 16.99 -7.67
C ALA A 88 6.20 16.90 -9.19
N VAL A 89 5.87 17.97 -9.93
CA VAL A 89 6.01 17.99 -11.39
C VAL A 89 7.48 17.86 -11.78
N ARG A 90 8.38 18.56 -11.08
CA ARG A 90 9.83 18.43 -11.25
C ARG A 90 10.31 17.03 -10.88
N ALA A 91 9.89 16.52 -9.73
CA ALA A 91 10.24 15.17 -9.28
C ALA A 91 9.81 14.11 -10.30
N ARG A 92 8.58 14.23 -10.84
CA ARG A 92 8.05 13.35 -11.87
C ARG A 92 8.86 13.40 -13.16
N LYS A 93 9.30 14.58 -13.61
CA LYS A 93 10.18 14.71 -14.78
C LYS A 93 11.51 13.98 -14.60
N HIS A 94 12.13 14.07 -13.41
CA HIS A 94 13.35 13.31 -13.13
C HIS A 94 13.09 11.80 -13.15
N LEU A 95 11.98 11.33 -12.57
CA LEU A 95 11.58 9.92 -12.60
C LEU A 95 11.34 9.42 -14.03
N GLU A 96 10.57 10.17 -14.84
CA GLU A 96 10.32 9.86 -16.25
C GLU A 96 11.62 9.80 -17.05
N ARG A 97 12.58 10.70 -16.77
CA ARG A 97 13.89 10.69 -17.41
C ARG A 97 14.71 9.45 -17.04
N ILE A 98 14.83 9.12 -15.76
CA ILE A 98 15.58 7.94 -15.30
C ILE A 98 14.97 6.66 -15.85
N THR A 99 13.64 6.56 -15.82
CA THR A 99 12.92 5.36 -16.28
C THR A 99 12.93 5.21 -17.80
N SER A 100 13.10 6.31 -18.55
CA SER A 100 13.28 6.28 -20.01
C SER A 100 14.55 5.59 -20.48
N PHE A 101 15.54 5.36 -19.59
CA PHE A 101 16.72 4.56 -19.91
C PHE A 101 16.43 3.06 -20.05
N GLY A 102 15.24 2.59 -19.63
CA GLY A 102 14.87 1.18 -19.63
C GLY A 102 15.19 0.48 -18.31
N PRO A 103 15.14 -0.86 -18.25
CA PRO A 103 15.57 -1.62 -17.08
C PRO A 103 17.04 -1.33 -16.74
N ARG A 104 17.31 -1.06 -15.46
CA ARG A 104 18.62 -0.67 -14.92
C ARG A 104 19.09 -1.68 -13.86
N PRO A 105 19.20 -2.99 -14.15
CA PRO A 105 19.81 -3.91 -13.19
C PRO A 105 21.24 -3.46 -12.88
N THR A 106 21.68 -3.71 -11.65
CA THR A 106 23.06 -3.44 -11.23
C THR A 106 24.06 -4.03 -12.23
N GLY A 107 25.06 -3.25 -12.64
CA GLY A 107 26.05 -3.64 -13.65
C GLY A 107 25.67 -3.35 -15.12
N SER A 108 24.41 -2.97 -15.41
CA SER A 108 24.01 -2.54 -16.76
C SER A 108 24.56 -1.16 -17.12
N PRO A 109 24.81 -0.87 -18.41
CA PRO A 109 25.16 0.48 -18.87
C PRO A 109 24.10 1.54 -18.49
N GLU A 110 22.82 1.16 -18.52
CA GLU A 110 21.70 2.02 -18.14
C GLU A 110 21.80 2.45 -16.66
N ASN A 111 22.21 1.53 -15.77
CA ASN A 111 22.43 1.83 -14.36
C ASN A 111 23.76 2.56 -14.11
N GLU A 112 24.88 1.93 -14.48
CA GLU A 112 26.22 2.35 -14.06
C GLU A 112 26.75 3.57 -14.82
N VAL A 113 26.21 3.85 -16.01
CA VAL A 113 26.66 4.95 -16.88
C VAL A 113 25.57 6.00 -17.04
N LEU A 114 24.44 5.64 -17.66
CA LEU A 114 23.42 6.62 -18.03
C LEU A 114 22.78 7.28 -16.80
N THR A 115 22.36 6.46 -15.83
CA THR A 115 21.71 6.96 -14.62
C THR A 115 22.68 7.71 -13.72
N VAL A 116 23.89 7.17 -13.51
CA VAL A 116 24.93 7.84 -12.73
C VAL A 116 25.27 9.20 -13.33
N ASN A 117 25.51 9.28 -14.64
CA ASN A 117 25.83 10.55 -15.31
C ASN A 117 24.68 11.55 -15.20
N PHE A 118 23.44 11.10 -15.40
CA PHE A 118 22.27 11.97 -15.24
C PHE A 118 22.17 12.52 -13.81
N LEU A 119 22.33 11.67 -12.79
CA LEU A 119 22.28 12.11 -11.40
C LEU A 119 23.38 13.13 -11.09
N LEU A 120 24.62 12.87 -11.53
CA LEU A 120 25.74 13.80 -11.33
C LEU A 120 25.52 15.14 -12.03
N GLU A 121 24.96 15.13 -13.25
CA GLU A 121 24.57 16.35 -13.96
C GLU A 121 23.52 17.14 -13.17
N GLN A 122 22.46 16.48 -12.67
CA GLN A 122 21.44 17.16 -11.86
C GLN A 122 22.01 17.73 -10.56
N ILE A 123 22.92 17.01 -9.91
CA ILE A 123 23.58 17.48 -8.68
C ILE A 123 24.47 18.68 -8.96
N GLU A 124 25.19 18.69 -10.08
CA GLU A 124 26.04 19.83 -10.46
C GLU A 124 25.19 21.08 -10.75
N HIS A 125 24.04 20.92 -11.41
CA HIS A 125 23.07 22.02 -11.55
C HIS A 125 22.61 22.57 -10.19
N ILE A 126 22.22 21.68 -9.26
CA ILE A 126 21.81 22.08 -7.90
C ILE A 126 22.94 22.83 -7.18
N LYS A 127 24.18 22.34 -7.30
CA LYS A 127 25.37 22.95 -6.71
C LYS A 127 25.66 24.33 -7.29
N ALA A 128 25.53 24.50 -8.60
CA ALA A 128 25.70 25.79 -9.27
C ALA A 128 24.64 26.80 -8.83
N ASP A 129 23.37 26.39 -8.83
CA ASP A 129 22.24 27.24 -8.41
C ASP A 129 22.33 27.63 -6.93
N SER A 130 22.93 26.78 -6.10
CA SER A 130 23.05 26.97 -4.65
C SER A 130 24.38 27.61 -4.21
N ALA A 131 25.28 27.95 -5.13
CA ALA A 131 26.66 28.35 -4.81
C ALA A 131 26.75 29.60 -3.90
N SER A 132 25.86 30.57 -4.11
CA SER A 132 25.75 31.79 -3.30
C SER A 132 24.98 31.58 -1.98
N GLY A 133 24.36 30.41 -1.79
CA GLY A 133 23.57 30.07 -0.62
C GLY A 133 24.41 29.85 0.66
N PRO A 134 23.74 29.67 1.82
CA PRO A 134 24.39 29.46 3.11
C PRO A 134 24.98 28.04 3.26
N HIS A 135 24.64 27.12 2.36
CA HIS A 135 25.06 25.73 2.39
C HIS A 135 26.13 25.43 1.33
N SER A 136 26.89 24.37 1.55
CA SER A 136 27.83 23.77 0.61
C SER A 136 27.36 22.36 0.25
N VAL A 137 27.55 22.00 -1.02
CA VAL A 137 27.20 20.68 -1.56
C VAL A 137 28.48 19.97 -1.94
N THR A 138 28.68 18.80 -1.37
CA THR A 138 29.82 17.90 -1.64
C THR A 138 29.30 16.57 -2.15
N VAL A 139 29.97 16.00 -3.14
CA VAL A 139 29.55 14.77 -3.82
C VAL A 139 30.69 13.77 -3.74
N ASP A 140 30.37 12.55 -3.35
CA ASP A 140 31.29 11.41 -3.35
C ASP A 140 30.70 10.29 -4.20
N VAL A 141 31.50 9.75 -5.12
CA VAL A 141 31.11 8.66 -6.01
C VAL A 141 31.94 7.43 -5.65
N GLN A 142 31.28 6.44 -5.05
CA GLN A 142 31.92 5.26 -4.53
C GLN A 142 31.71 4.07 -5.47
N ARG A 143 32.71 3.21 -5.59
CA ARG A 143 32.67 1.97 -6.39
C ARG A 143 33.16 0.75 -5.62
N PRO A 144 32.50 0.39 -4.49
CA PRO A 144 32.89 -0.76 -3.71
C PRO A 144 32.73 -2.08 -4.47
N THR A 145 33.55 -3.05 -4.08
CA THR A 145 33.50 -4.46 -4.53
C THR A 145 33.43 -5.32 -3.28
N GLY A 146 32.59 -6.34 -3.30
CA GLY A 146 32.39 -7.17 -2.13
C GLY A 146 31.43 -8.31 -2.38
N SER A 147 31.15 -9.06 -1.32
CA SER A 147 30.17 -10.11 -1.33
C SER A 147 29.44 -10.21 0.00
N PHE A 148 28.25 -10.76 -0.04
CA PHE A 148 27.49 -11.12 1.15
C PHE A 148 26.75 -12.42 0.88
N SER A 149 26.60 -13.23 1.92
CA SER A 149 25.85 -14.48 1.83
C SER A 149 24.46 -14.28 2.41
N ILE A 150 23.46 -14.77 1.68
CA ILE A 150 22.07 -14.80 2.11
C ILE A 150 21.71 -16.28 2.31
N ASP A 151 21.19 -16.61 3.49
CA ASP A 151 20.70 -17.95 3.82
C ASP A 151 19.33 -18.25 3.17
N PHE A 152 19.20 -18.01 1.87
CA PHE A 152 18.03 -18.38 1.08
C PHE A 152 18.31 -19.69 0.33
N LEU A 153 17.38 -20.65 0.38
CA LEU A 153 17.42 -21.95 -0.33
C LEU A 153 18.77 -22.73 -0.23
N GLY A 154 19.48 -22.64 0.89
CA GLY A 154 20.72 -23.39 1.11
C GLY A 154 22.03 -22.62 0.89
N GLY A 155 21.96 -21.29 0.73
CA GLY A 155 23.11 -20.39 0.78
C GLY A 155 23.46 -19.81 -0.58
N PHE A 156 22.97 -18.60 -0.87
CA PHE A 156 23.39 -17.82 -2.03
C PHE A 156 24.40 -16.76 -1.60
N THR A 157 25.62 -16.81 -2.13
CA THR A 157 26.57 -15.69 -2.02
C THR A 157 26.35 -14.73 -3.18
N SER A 158 25.91 -13.52 -2.87
CA SER A 158 25.84 -12.41 -3.80
C SER A 158 27.20 -11.72 -3.84
N TYR A 159 27.74 -11.54 -5.05
CA TYR A 159 28.98 -10.83 -5.30
C TYR A 159 28.68 -9.60 -6.16
N TYR A 160 29.29 -8.47 -5.82
CA TYR A 160 29.15 -7.22 -6.55
C TYR A 160 30.53 -6.63 -6.83
N ASP A 161 30.73 -6.14 -8.06
CA ASP A 161 31.99 -5.58 -8.54
C ASP A 161 31.80 -4.12 -8.94
N ARG A 162 32.55 -3.22 -8.30
CA ARG A 162 32.58 -1.78 -8.60
C ARG A 162 31.20 -1.13 -8.77
N VAL A 163 30.22 -1.49 -7.93
CA VAL A 163 28.86 -0.94 -8.00
C VAL A 163 28.88 0.54 -7.69
N SER A 164 28.26 1.36 -8.54
CA SER A 164 28.23 2.80 -8.35
C SER A 164 27.29 3.20 -7.21
N ASN A 165 27.80 3.97 -6.25
CA ASN A 165 27.00 4.67 -5.24
C ASN A 165 27.31 6.16 -5.30
N ILE A 166 26.30 7.01 -5.12
CA ILE A 166 26.46 8.47 -5.10
C ILE A 166 25.99 8.96 -3.73
N ALA A 167 26.90 9.55 -2.97
CA ALA A 167 26.60 10.20 -1.72
C ALA A 167 26.70 11.72 -1.90
N VAL A 168 25.63 12.43 -1.54
CA VAL A 168 25.58 13.89 -1.58
C VAL A 168 25.43 14.41 -0.17
N ARG A 169 26.37 15.27 0.25
CA ARG A 169 26.31 15.93 1.55
C ARG A 169 26.04 17.41 1.35
N LEU A 170 24.93 17.86 1.93
CA LEU A 170 24.56 19.26 2.07
C LEU A 170 24.85 19.70 3.50
N GLU A 171 25.71 20.70 3.68
CA GLU A 171 26.07 21.19 5.02
C GLU A 171 26.10 22.73 5.07
N PRO A 172 25.69 23.37 6.17
CA PRO A 172 25.94 24.80 6.37
C PRO A 172 27.45 25.12 6.26
N LYS A 173 27.81 26.24 5.64
CA LYS A 173 29.20 26.67 5.52
C LYS A 173 29.89 26.91 6.88
N ALA A 174 29.10 27.14 7.93
CA ALA A 174 29.58 27.26 9.31
C ALA A 174 29.77 25.91 10.04
N GLY A 175 29.46 24.78 9.38
CA GLY A 175 29.47 23.43 9.96
C GLY A 175 28.09 22.99 10.47
N ALA A 176 27.93 21.68 10.64
CA ALA A 176 26.71 21.04 11.16
C ALA A 176 26.99 20.30 12.48
N GLN A 177 26.05 20.36 13.43
CA GLN A 177 26.10 19.60 14.70
C GLN A 177 25.26 18.31 14.64
N HIS A 178 24.32 18.23 13.71
CA HIS A 178 23.40 17.10 13.56
C HIS A 178 23.38 16.66 12.09
N LEU A 179 23.12 15.37 11.87
CA LEU A 179 23.08 14.76 10.56
C LEU A 179 21.77 13.98 10.39
N MET A 180 21.19 14.07 9.20
CA MET A 180 20.12 13.19 8.74
C MET A 180 20.57 12.55 7.42
N LEU A 181 20.35 11.24 7.28
CA LEU A 181 20.58 10.50 6.04
C LEU A 181 19.23 10.17 5.41
N ALA A 182 19.01 10.65 4.19
CA ALA A 182 17.96 10.17 3.30
C ALA A 182 18.63 9.34 2.20
N ASN A 183 18.11 8.13 1.96
CA ASN A 183 18.63 7.23 0.94
C ASN A 183 17.51 6.75 0.00
N CYS A 184 17.93 6.28 -1.17
CA CYS A 184 17.12 5.52 -2.11
C CYS A 184 18.06 4.66 -2.95
N HIS A 185 17.49 3.69 -3.67
CA HIS A 185 18.21 2.93 -4.69
C HIS A 185 17.72 3.36 -6.08
N PHE A 186 18.60 3.40 -7.07
CA PHE A 186 18.29 3.86 -8.43
C PHE A 186 18.33 2.74 -9.48
N ASP A 187 18.88 1.58 -9.11
CA ASP A 187 18.82 0.36 -9.88
C ASP A 187 17.40 -0.22 -9.90
N SER A 188 17.11 -1.04 -10.90
CA SER A 188 15.85 -1.77 -11.00
C SER A 188 16.09 -3.26 -10.99
N VAL A 189 15.07 -4.03 -10.64
CA VAL A 189 15.09 -5.47 -10.91
C VAL A 189 15.19 -5.72 -12.41
N ALA A 190 15.73 -6.88 -12.78
CA ALA A 190 15.77 -7.31 -14.17
C ALA A 190 14.36 -7.28 -14.77
N ASN A 191 14.26 -6.84 -16.02
CA ASN A 191 13.02 -6.76 -16.80
C ASN A 191 11.92 -5.84 -16.22
N SER A 192 12.24 -4.92 -15.30
CA SER A 192 11.30 -3.90 -14.82
C SER A 192 11.79 -2.49 -15.14
N PRO A 193 10.92 -1.55 -15.54
CA PRO A 193 11.28 -0.15 -15.73
C PRO A 193 11.62 0.58 -14.41
N GLY A 194 11.26 0.00 -13.25
CA GLY A 194 11.62 0.52 -11.93
C GLY A 194 10.87 1.80 -11.51
N THR A 195 9.71 2.09 -12.10
CA THR A 195 8.86 3.25 -11.75
C THR A 195 8.18 3.09 -10.40
N THR A 196 7.85 1.85 -10.03
CA THR A 196 7.43 1.35 -8.71
C THR A 196 7.84 -0.12 -8.64
N GLN A 197 8.16 -0.69 -7.47
CA GLN A 197 8.39 -2.14 -7.32
C GLN A 197 7.07 -2.94 -7.39
N HIS A 198 6.24 -2.68 -8.40
CA HIS A 198 5.07 -3.50 -8.73
C HIS A 198 5.11 -3.88 -10.21
N ASN A 199 5.45 -5.14 -10.42
CA ASN A 199 5.17 -5.88 -11.64
C ASN A 199 3.66 -6.01 -11.81
N THR A 200 3.06 -5.23 -12.70
CA THR A 200 1.82 -5.66 -13.36
C THR A 200 2.23 -6.27 -14.70
N THR A 201 2.32 -7.59 -14.70
CA THR A 201 2.30 -8.38 -15.93
C THR A 201 0.97 -8.14 -16.66
N ASN A 202 1.05 -8.13 -17.98
CA ASN A 202 -0.06 -8.08 -18.94
C ASN A 202 -1.30 -8.89 -18.57
#